data_AF-A0A926W291-F1
#
_entry.id   AF-A0A926W291-F1
#
_cell.length_a   1.000
_cell.length_b   1.000
_cell.length_c   1.000
_cell.angle_alpha   90.00
_cell.angle_beta   90.00
_cell.angle_gamma   90.00
#
_symmetry.space_group_name_H-M   'P 1'
#
loop_
_entity.id
_entity.type
_entity.pdbx_description
1 polymer ?
#
loop_
_entity_poly.entity_id
_entity_poly.type
_entity_poly.pdbx_seq_one_letter_code
_entity_poly.pdbx_strand_id
1 'polypeptide(L)'
;MLSPIFDAFVEASPVSVMMRVLMEKIFNSTRMNQLFETSSVRQYSQELLFSTQVEMIRLVVCGIYPSVHAAYQKKAVEISVSATALYNKLQRVELPVSRALVHETASDLQELLHRLNVERPSPLGKQYRLRIVDGSCLAGSSYLAPGNSNVNSMTKC
;
A
#
# COMPACT_ATOMS: atom_id res chain seq x y z
N MET A 1 -8.71 29.91 -9.58
CA MET A 1 -10.18 29.84 -9.34
C MET A 1 -10.56 28.97 -8.14
N LEU A 2 -9.84 27.89 -7.80
CA LEU A 2 -10.14 27.10 -6.59
C LEU A 2 -9.44 27.61 -5.31
N SER A 3 -8.47 28.52 -5.40
CA SER A 3 -7.66 28.96 -4.26
C SER A 3 -8.47 29.44 -3.05
N PRO A 4 -9.46 30.35 -3.17
CA PRO A 4 -10.21 30.84 -2.02
C PRO A 4 -10.99 29.74 -1.27
N ILE A 5 -11.39 28.67 -1.98
CA ILE A 5 -12.06 27.53 -1.38
C ILE A 5 -11.07 26.70 -0.58
N PHE A 6 -9.87 26.47 -1.13
CA PHE A 6 -8.82 25.71 -0.43
C PHE A 6 -8.23 26.48 0.75
N ASP A 7 -8.15 27.80 0.67
CA ASP A 7 -7.56 28.65 1.71
C ASP A 7 -8.25 28.40 3.07
N ALA A 8 -9.59 28.34 3.10
CA ALA A 8 -10.34 28.04 4.33
C ALA A 8 -10.01 26.66 4.94
N PHE A 9 -9.82 25.63 4.10
CA PHE A 9 -9.45 24.30 4.59
C PHE A 9 -7.98 24.21 5.00
N VAL A 10 -7.10 24.94 4.31
CA VAL A 10 -5.67 25.03 4.61
C VAL A 10 -5.45 25.77 5.93
N GLU A 11 -6.19 26.84 6.20
CA GLU A 11 -6.14 27.55 7.48
C GLU A 11 -6.63 26.68 8.64
N ALA A 12 -7.73 25.95 8.44
CA ALA A 12 -8.32 25.12 9.49
C ALA A 12 -7.51 23.84 9.77
N SER A 13 -7.03 23.15 8.72
CA SER A 13 -6.41 21.83 8.87
C SER A 13 -5.53 21.45 7.67
N PRO A 14 -4.35 22.07 7.51
CA PRO A 14 -3.52 21.93 6.31
C PRO A 14 -3.06 20.49 6.07
N VAL A 15 -2.66 19.78 7.14
CA VAL A 15 -2.15 18.40 7.04
C VAL A 15 -3.23 17.43 6.54
N SER A 16 -4.45 17.53 7.06
CA SER A 16 -5.58 16.68 6.64
C SER A 16 -5.94 16.90 5.18
N VAL A 17 -5.91 18.15 4.71
CA VAL A 17 -6.15 18.50 3.30
C VAL A 17 -5.06 17.90 2.42
N MET A 18 -3.79 18.08 2.78
CA MET A 18 -2.66 17.52 2.04
C MET A 18 -2.73 16.00 1.97
N MET A 19 -2.99 15.33 3.09
CA MET A 19 -3.10 13.88 3.15
C MET A 19 -4.28 13.38 2.31
N ARG A 20 -5.44 14.03 2.38
CA ARG A 20 -6.60 13.65 1.57
C ARG A 20 -6.30 13.76 0.09
N VAL A 21 -5.73 14.89 -0.35
CA VAL A 21 -5.34 15.11 -1.75
C VAL A 21 -4.33 14.05 -2.21
N LEU A 22 -3.33 13.75 -1.38
CA LEU A 22 -2.34 12.71 -1.67
C LEU A 22 -2.99 11.34 -1.84
N MET A 23 -3.84 10.93 -0.92
CA MET A 23 -4.51 9.63 -0.99
C MET A 23 -5.43 9.52 -2.21
N GLU A 24 -6.19 10.56 -2.53
CA GLU A 24 -7.08 10.56 -3.71
C GLU A 24 -6.30 10.56 -5.03
N LYS A 25 -5.16 11.26 -5.10
CA LYS A 25 -4.28 11.24 -6.27
C LYS A 25 -3.62 9.89 -6.45
N ILE A 26 -3.10 9.31 -5.36
CA ILE A 26 -2.33 8.07 -5.40
C ILE A 26 -3.24 6.87 -5.67
N PHE A 27 -4.37 6.78 -4.98
CA PHE A 27 -5.30 5.64 -5.05
C PHE A 27 -6.52 5.90 -5.94
N ASN A 28 -6.39 6.78 -6.95
CA ASN A 28 -7.43 7.04 -7.93
C ASN A 28 -7.92 5.72 -8.58
N SER A 29 -9.23 5.51 -8.68
CA SER A 29 -9.82 4.25 -9.13
C SER A 29 -9.43 3.85 -10.56
N THR A 30 -9.47 4.80 -11.50
CA THR A 30 -9.06 4.58 -12.90
C THR A 30 -7.61 4.15 -12.98
N ARG A 31 -6.73 4.85 -12.26
CA ARG A 31 -5.31 4.52 -12.19
C ARG A 31 -5.09 3.13 -11.60
N MET A 32 -5.76 2.78 -10.50
CA MET A 32 -5.63 1.46 -9.88
C MET A 32 -6.04 0.33 -10.84
N ASN A 33 -7.13 0.52 -11.57
CA ASN A 33 -7.56 -0.47 -12.56
C ASN A 33 -6.56 -0.58 -13.72
N GLN A 34 -6.03 0.54 -14.23
CA GLN A 34 -5.00 0.54 -15.27
C GLN A 34 -3.70 -0.15 -14.83
N LEU A 35 -3.24 0.13 -13.60
CA LEU A 35 -2.08 -0.53 -13.00
C LEU A 35 -2.28 -2.04 -12.95
N PHE A 36 -3.47 -2.46 -12.52
CA PHE A 36 -3.84 -3.86 -12.48
C PHE A 36 -3.83 -4.50 -13.87
N GLU A 37 -4.49 -3.89 -14.85
CA GLU A 37 -4.56 -4.39 -16.23
C GLU A 37 -3.17 -4.53 -16.87
N THR A 38 -2.27 -3.57 -16.62
CA THR A 38 -0.93 -3.54 -17.21
C THR A 38 0.02 -4.53 -16.53
N SER A 39 -0.18 -4.79 -15.23
CA SER A 39 0.76 -5.59 -14.41
C SER A 39 0.29 -7.02 -14.17
N SER A 40 -1.00 -7.31 -14.32
CA SER A 40 -1.54 -8.66 -14.15
C SER A 40 -1.07 -9.59 -15.28
N VAL A 41 -0.66 -10.80 -14.92
CA VAL A 41 -0.21 -11.80 -15.90
C VAL A 41 -1.31 -12.82 -16.19
N ARG A 42 -2.12 -13.20 -15.18
CA ARG A 42 -3.15 -14.26 -15.29
C ARG A 42 -4.53 -13.83 -14.81
N GLN A 43 -4.61 -12.82 -13.96
CA GLN A 43 -5.84 -12.43 -13.29
C GLN A 43 -6.68 -11.45 -14.14
N TYR A 44 -7.86 -11.89 -14.57
CA TYR A 44 -8.84 -11.02 -15.24
C TYR A 44 -9.70 -10.22 -14.24
N SER A 45 -10.14 -9.02 -14.61
CA SER A 45 -10.91 -8.08 -13.77
C SER A 45 -12.44 -8.29 -13.77
N GLN A 46 -12.96 -9.33 -14.45
CA GLN A 46 -14.38 -9.37 -14.86
C GLN A 46 -15.43 -9.38 -13.73
N GLU A 47 -15.14 -9.87 -12.53
CA GLU A 47 -16.12 -9.91 -11.43
C GLU A 47 -15.94 -8.80 -10.39
N LEU A 48 -14.72 -8.25 -10.25
CA LEU A 48 -14.41 -7.27 -9.21
C LEU A 48 -13.20 -6.43 -9.63
N LEU A 49 -13.39 -5.11 -9.66
CA LEU A 49 -12.33 -4.15 -9.98
C LEU A 49 -11.24 -4.13 -8.89
N PHE A 50 -10.01 -3.87 -9.30
CA PHE A 50 -8.90 -3.74 -8.37
C PHE A 50 -9.05 -2.51 -7.47
N SER A 51 -9.54 -1.40 -8.02
CA SER A 51 -9.90 -0.20 -7.25
C SER A 51 -10.89 -0.48 -6.12
N THR A 52 -11.88 -1.36 -6.32
CA THR A 52 -12.81 -1.77 -5.24
C THR A 52 -12.06 -2.48 -4.11
N GLN A 53 -11.13 -3.38 -4.43
CA GLN A 53 -10.31 -4.05 -3.41
C GLN A 53 -9.43 -3.06 -2.64
N VAL A 54 -8.79 -2.13 -3.34
CA VAL A 54 -7.96 -1.08 -2.73
C VAL A 54 -8.81 -0.19 -1.81
N GLU A 55 -10.02 0.19 -2.22
CA GLU A 55 -10.94 0.97 -1.38
C GLU A 55 -11.32 0.21 -0.10
N MET A 56 -11.61 -1.10 -0.21
CA MET A 56 -11.90 -1.92 0.97
C MET A 56 -10.73 -1.98 1.95
N ILE A 57 -9.51 -2.18 1.45
CA ILE A 57 -8.31 -2.18 2.28
C ILE A 57 -8.07 -0.78 2.87
N ARG A 58 -8.28 0.29 2.11
CA ARG A 58 -8.09 1.68 2.56
C ARG A 58 -8.92 1.97 3.80
N LEU A 59 -10.19 1.55 3.83
CA LEU A 59 -11.08 1.76 4.97
C LEU A 59 -10.57 1.07 6.24
N VAL A 60 -9.90 -0.08 6.11
CA VAL A 60 -9.35 -0.82 7.24
C VAL A 60 -8.03 -0.23 7.70
N VAL A 61 -7.11 0.04 6.78
CA VAL A 61 -5.78 0.61 7.09
C VAL A 61 -5.88 2.00 7.70
N CYS A 62 -6.90 2.78 7.31
CA CYS A 62 -7.17 4.10 7.92
C CYS A 62 -7.96 4.01 9.24
N GLY A 63 -8.27 2.82 9.74
CA GLY A 63 -8.99 2.63 11.00
C GLY A 63 -10.49 2.98 10.97
N ILE A 64 -11.09 3.14 9.79
CA ILE A 64 -12.53 3.45 9.65
C ILE A 64 -13.36 2.22 10.02
N TYR A 65 -12.91 1.03 9.62
CA TYR A 65 -13.51 -0.23 10.01
C TYR A 65 -12.46 -1.19 10.58
N PRO A 66 -12.82 -2.02 11.57
CA PRO A 66 -11.89 -2.93 12.23
C PRO A 66 -11.45 -4.12 11.35
N SER A 67 -12.16 -4.37 10.25
CA SER A 67 -11.84 -5.47 9.33
C SER A 67 -12.44 -5.25 7.94
N VAL A 68 -11.91 -5.98 6.95
CA VAL A 68 -12.45 -5.98 5.58
C VAL A 68 -13.90 -6.47 5.56
N HIS A 69 -14.23 -7.43 6.42
CA HIS A 69 -15.60 -7.94 6.54
C HIS A 69 -16.55 -6.87 7.09
N ALA A 70 -16.13 -6.11 8.10
CA ALA A 70 -16.93 -5.01 8.65
C ALA A 70 -17.15 -3.90 7.60
N ALA A 71 -16.10 -3.57 6.84
CA ALA A 71 -16.23 -2.66 5.70
C ALA A 71 -17.21 -3.22 4.65
N TYR A 72 -17.15 -4.53 4.36
CA TYR A 72 -17.99 -5.18 3.35
C TYR A 72 -19.45 -5.10 3.76
N GLN A 73 -19.80 -5.41 5.01
CA GLN A 73 -21.18 -5.30 5.49
C GLN A 73 -21.76 -3.89 5.32
N LYS A 74 -20.93 -2.84 5.43
CA LYS A 74 -21.37 -1.45 5.24
C LYS A 74 -21.46 -1.02 3.78
N LYS A 75 -20.66 -1.63 2.89
CA LYS A 75 -20.65 -1.34 1.46
C LYS A 75 -21.29 -2.43 0.59
N ALA A 76 -21.91 -3.45 1.18
CA ALA A 76 -22.42 -4.62 0.47
C ALA A 76 -23.45 -4.29 -0.61
N VAL A 77 -24.24 -3.22 -0.43
CA VAL A 77 -25.20 -2.74 -1.44
C VAL A 77 -24.50 -2.19 -2.68
N GLU A 78 -23.30 -1.63 -2.53
CA GLU A 78 -22.48 -1.07 -3.62
C GLU A 78 -21.59 -2.12 -4.29
N ILE A 79 -21.40 -3.28 -3.65
CA ILE A 79 -20.48 -4.33 -4.09
C ILE A 79 -21.30 -5.53 -4.57
N SER A 80 -21.44 -5.69 -5.88
CA SER A 80 -22.23 -6.76 -6.53
C SER A 80 -21.68 -8.19 -6.40
N VAL A 81 -20.71 -8.43 -5.52
CA VAL A 81 -20.09 -9.75 -5.31
C VAL A 81 -20.24 -10.22 -3.88
N SER A 82 -20.19 -11.54 -3.67
CA SER A 82 -20.20 -12.13 -2.34
C SER A 82 -18.93 -11.80 -1.55
N ALA A 83 -19.02 -11.83 -0.21
CA ALA A 83 -17.85 -11.70 0.66
C ALA A 83 -16.76 -12.73 0.30
N THR A 84 -17.16 -13.97 -0.02
CA THR A 84 -16.24 -15.03 -0.44
C THR A 84 -15.50 -14.67 -1.73
N ALA A 85 -16.21 -14.15 -2.73
CA ALA A 85 -15.59 -13.70 -3.98
C ALA A 85 -14.59 -12.55 -3.74
N LEU A 86 -14.94 -11.59 -2.87
CA LEU A 86 -14.04 -10.51 -2.46
C LEU A 86 -12.75 -11.07 -1.83
N TYR A 87 -12.86 -11.96 -0.83
CA TYR A 87 -11.69 -12.53 -0.16
C TYR A 87 -10.84 -13.38 -1.10
N ASN A 88 -11.45 -14.18 -1.97
CA ASN A 88 -10.74 -14.95 -2.99
C ASN A 88 -9.93 -14.05 -3.93
N LYS A 89 -10.46 -12.86 -4.25
CA LYS A 89 -9.76 -11.88 -5.09
C LYS A 89 -8.59 -11.23 -4.35
N LEU A 90 -8.81 -10.82 -3.11
CA LEU A 90 -7.78 -10.21 -2.25
C LEU A 90 -6.60 -11.15 -2.01
N GLN A 91 -6.86 -12.44 -1.79
CA GLN A 91 -5.82 -13.44 -1.58
C GLN A 91 -4.98 -13.72 -2.83
N ARG A 92 -5.48 -13.38 -4.02
CA ARG A 92 -4.86 -13.71 -5.32
C ARG A 92 -4.17 -12.54 -6.00
N VAL A 93 -4.06 -11.38 -5.35
CA VAL A 93 -3.32 -10.24 -5.90
C VAL A 93 -1.90 -10.67 -6.28
N GLU A 94 -1.59 -10.59 -7.57
CA GLU A 94 -0.33 -11.11 -8.09
C GLU A 94 0.85 -10.24 -7.66
N LEU A 95 2.01 -10.88 -7.44
CA LEU A 95 3.24 -10.19 -7.06
C LEU A 95 3.63 -9.04 -8.02
N PRO A 96 3.51 -9.18 -9.36
CA PRO A 96 3.78 -8.07 -10.28
C PRO A 96 2.89 -6.84 -10.03
N VAL A 97 1.61 -7.04 -9.69
CA VAL A 97 0.67 -5.95 -9.37
C VAL A 97 1.12 -5.23 -8.09
N SER A 98 1.40 -5.98 -7.02
CA SER A 98 1.89 -5.39 -5.76
C SER A 98 3.22 -4.65 -5.96
N ARG A 99 4.13 -5.21 -6.76
CA ARG A 99 5.41 -4.57 -7.10
C ARG A 99 5.20 -3.26 -7.87
N ALA A 100 4.35 -3.26 -8.89
CA ALA A 100 4.02 -2.09 -9.67
C ALA A 100 3.41 -1.00 -8.79
N LEU A 101 2.45 -1.36 -7.93
CA LEU A 101 1.83 -0.43 -6.99
C LEU A 101 2.87 0.25 -6.09
N VAL A 102 3.76 -0.52 -5.44
CA VAL A 102 4.81 0.07 -4.59
C VAL A 102 5.75 0.95 -5.41
N HIS A 103 6.19 0.48 -6.58
CA HIS A 103 7.13 1.21 -7.41
C HIS A 103 6.57 2.54 -7.93
N GLU A 104 5.37 2.53 -8.50
CA GLU A 104 4.73 3.73 -9.05
C GLU A 104 4.40 4.75 -7.96
N THR A 105 3.85 4.30 -6.83
CA THR A 105 3.50 5.21 -5.73
C THR A 105 4.74 5.80 -5.06
N ALA A 106 5.82 5.02 -4.94
CA ALA A 106 7.11 5.54 -4.47
C ALA A 106 7.67 6.59 -5.44
N SER A 107 7.60 6.34 -6.76
CA SER A 107 8.04 7.29 -7.79
C SER A 107 7.26 8.61 -7.71
N ASP A 108 5.94 8.56 -7.60
CA ASP A 108 5.10 9.78 -7.49
C ASP A 108 5.44 10.60 -6.24
N LEU A 109 5.60 9.90 -5.10
CA LEU A 109 5.93 10.54 -3.84
C LEU A 109 7.35 11.12 -3.86
N GLN A 110 8.28 10.45 -4.54
CA GLN A 110 9.63 10.97 -4.74
C GLN A 110 9.63 12.24 -5.58
N GLU A 111 8.84 12.29 -6.66
CA GLU A 111 8.69 13.49 -7.48
C GLU A 111 8.10 14.64 -6.65
N LEU A 112 7.09 14.37 -5.83
CA LEU A 112 6.50 15.36 -4.94
C LEU A 112 7.53 15.91 -3.94
N LEU A 113 8.31 15.04 -3.31
CA LEU A 113 9.37 15.45 -2.37
C LEU A 113 10.41 16.33 -3.06
N HIS A 114 10.77 16.00 -4.31
CA HIS A 114 11.69 16.81 -5.11
C HIS A 114 11.12 18.22 -5.36
N ARG A 115 9.84 18.31 -5.78
CA ARG A 115 9.17 19.61 -6.00
C ARG A 115 9.03 20.44 -4.73
N LEU A 116 8.93 19.79 -3.57
CA LEU A 116 8.89 20.44 -2.26
C LEU A 116 10.29 20.78 -1.71
N ASN A 117 11.36 20.51 -2.47
CA ASN A 117 12.75 20.66 -2.04
C ASN A 117 13.04 19.95 -0.70
N VAL A 118 12.40 18.80 -0.47
CA VAL A 118 12.61 18.01 0.73
C VAL A 118 13.82 17.11 0.50
N GLU A 119 14.94 17.45 1.14
CA GLU A 119 16.10 16.57 1.20
C GLU A 119 15.82 15.43 2.20
N ARG A 120 15.85 14.19 1.71
CA ARG A 120 15.85 12.99 2.56
C ARG A 120 17.23 12.35 2.50
N PRO A 121 18.18 12.73 3.39
CA PRO A 121 19.40 11.96 3.53
C PRO A 121 19.04 10.52 3.91
N SER A 122 19.76 9.55 3.34
CA SER A 122 19.67 8.16 3.80
C SER A 122 19.89 8.15 5.32
N PRO A 123 18.97 7.60 6.14
CA PRO A 123 19.15 7.55 7.58
C PRO A 123 20.37 6.71 7.99
N LEU A 124 20.89 5.89 7.07
CA LEU A 124 22.07 5.06 7.24
C LEU A 124 23.29 5.66 6.53
N GLY A 125 23.28 6.92 6.08
CA GLY A 125 24.40 7.48 5.30
C GLY A 125 24.66 6.73 3.98
N LYS A 126 25.75 7.09 3.27
CA LYS A 126 26.08 6.50 1.95
C LYS A 126 26.88 5.18 2.05
N GLN A 127 27.47 4.88 3.21
CA GLN A 127 28.32 3.69 3.39
C GLN A 127 27.55 2.38 3.66
N TYR A 128 26.28 2.47 4.08
CA TYR A 128 25.50 1.30 4.44
C TYR A 128 24.47 0.98 3.35
N ARG A 129 24.44 -0.29 2.92
CA ARG A 129 23.43 -0.79 2.00
C ARG A 129 22.23 -1.33 2.80
N LEU A 130 21.08 -0.68 2.65
CA LEU A 130 19.83 -1.17 3.22
C LEU A 130 19.44 -2.50 2.54
N ARG A 131 19.19 -3.53 3.34
CA ARG A 131 18.54 -4.78 2.92
C ARG A 131 17.28 -4.94 3.75
N ILE A 132 16.12 -5.05 3.10
CA ILE A 132 14.86 -5.34 3.76
C ILE A 132 14.68 -6.86 3.72
N VAL A 133 14.64 -7.48 4.90
CA VAL A 133 14.33 -8.91 5.05
C VAL A 133 12.86 -8.98 5.42
N ASP A 134 12.06 -9.62 4.55
CA ASP A 134 10.66 -9.88 4.83
C ASP A 134 10.55 -10.86 6.02
N GLY A 135 9.66 -10.56 6.96
CA GLY A 135 9.49 -11.31 8.21
C GLY A 135 8.74 -12.63 8.06
N SER A 136 8.71 -13.21 6.86
CA SER A 136 8.12 -14.51 6.60
C SER A 136 8.99 -15.60 7.26
N CYS A 137 8.69 -15.85 8.54
CA CYS A 137 9.20 -16.94 9.37
C CYS A 137 10.64 -17.36 9.05
N LEU A 138 11.62 -16.70 9.69
CA LEU A 138 12.91 -17.32 9.93
C LEU A 138 12.66 -18.52 10.86
N ALA A 139 12.21 -19.64 10.30
CA ALA A 139 12.29 -20.91 10.98
C ALA A 139 13.74 -21.06 11.40
N GLY A 140 13.98 -21.21 12.71
CA GLY A 140 15.32 -21.36 13.26
C GLY A 140 15.95 -22.66 12.77
N SER A 141 16.44 -22.69 11.54
CA SER A 141 17.28 -23.72 10.94
C SER A 141 17.72 -23.30 9.54
N SER A 142 19.03 -23.37 9.31
CA SER A 142 19.72 -23.60 8.01
C SER A 142 19.62 -22.49 6.94
N TYR A 143 20.65 -21.77 6.50
CA TYR A 143 22.11 -21.77 6.72
C TYR A 143 22.59 -20.30 6.60
N LEU A 144 23.32 -19.81 7.59
CA LEU A 144 24.06 -18.55 7.47
C LEU A 144 25.25 -18.79 6.54
N ALA A 145 25.47 -17.88 5.58
CA ALA A 145 26.74 -17.74 4.89
C ALA A 145 27.88 -17.68 5.94
N PRO A 146 29.06 -18.26 5.66
CA PRO A 146 30.11 -18.39 6.67
C PRO A 146 30.61 -17.01 7.09
N GLY A 147 30.34 -16.63 8.33
CA GLY A 147 30.77 -15.35 8.89
C GLY A 147 30.25 -15.13 10.31
N ASN A 148 31.12 -15.47 11.28
CA ASN A 148 31.05 -15.17 12.72
C ASN A 148 30.00 -15.91 13.57
N SER A 149 30.49 -16.94 14.25
CA SER A 149 29.92 -17.62 15.41
C SER A 149 29.90 -16.72 16.64
N ASN A 150 28.70 -16.43 17.16
CA ASN A 150 28.35 -16.36 18.60
C ASN A 150 27.05 -15.57 18.77
N VAL A 151 25.89 -16.24 18.90
CA VAL A 151 24.85 -15.86 19.87
C VAL A 151 24.01 -17.10 20.20
N ASN A 152 23.81 -17.29 21.51
CA ASN A 152 23.03 -18.31 22.18
C ASN A 152 21.60 -18.49 21.65
N SER A 153 21.16 -19.74 21.78
CA SER A 153 19.77 -20.18 21.67
C SER A 153 18.84 -19.44 22.62
N MET A 154 17.64 -19.08 22.16
CA MET A 154 16.38 -19.37 22.86
C MET A 154 15.16 -18.83 22.10
N THR A 155 14.15 -19.70 22.06
CA THR A 155 12.71 -19.47 21.83
C THR A 155 12.18 -19.56 20.40
N LYS A 156 11.37 -20.61 20.23
CA LYS A 156 10.56 -21.01 19.10
C LYS A 156 9.38 -20.04 18.92
N CYS A 157 8.88 -19.95 17.69
CA CYS A 157 7.47 -19.64 17.43
C CYS A 157 6.54 -20.65 18.11
#